data_AF-A0A976K8V8-F1
#
_entry.id   AF-A0A976K8V8-F1
#
_cell.length_a   1.000
_cell.length_b   1.000
_cell.length_c   1.000
_cell.angle_alpha   90.00
_cell.angle_beta   90.00
_cell.angle_gamma   90.00
#
_symmetry.space_group_name_H-M   'P 1'
#
loop_
_entity.id
_entity.type
_entity.pdbx_description
1 polymer ?
#
loop_
_entity_poly.entity_id
_entity_poly.type
_entity_poly.pdbx_seq_one_letter_code
_entity_poly.pdbx_strand_id
1 'polypeptide(L)'
;MSQEEQVEELKAKPEAIDRSHIAERLDSMGWGLFFLWVGVSLLFDFGWGVGLVGIGLITLGGQLARLSFELKLEGFWVVVGVGFLLGGIWELLDAEVSLVPILLILAGLTVLLAGFLPKRFQSRIE
;
A
#
# COMPACT_ATOMS: atom_id res chain seq x y z
N MET A 1 -37.73 -16.05 -4.65
CA MET A 1 -36.70 -15.82 -3.64
C MET A 1 -36.65 -17.05 -2.76
N SER A 2 -35.74 -17.97 -3.08
CA SER A 2 -35.64 -19.30 -2.45
C SER A 2 -35.14 -19.15 -1.01
N GLN A 3 -35.54 -20.05 -0.10
CA GLN A 3 -34.98 -20.12 1.26
C GLN A 3 -33.45 -20.25 1.23
N GLU A 4 -32.91 -20.84 0.16
CA GLU A 4 -31.46 -21.01 -0.04
C GLU A 4 -30.77 -19.66 -0.35
N GLU A 5 -31.39 -18.77 -1.12
CA GLU A 5 -30.85 -17.41 -1.37
C GLU A 5 -30.81 -16.59 -0.08
N GLN A 6 -31.85 -16.69 0.78
CA GLN A 6 -31.86 -15.97 2.05
C GLN A 6 -30.82 -16.51 3.03
N VAL A 7 -30.57 -17.82 3.07
CA VAL A 7 -29.53 -18.41 3.92
C VAL A 7 -28.13 -18.05 3.42
N GLU A 8 -27.92 -17.99 2.11
CA GLU A 8 -26.65 -17.58 1.52
C GLU A 8 -26.39 -16.07 1.69
N GLU A 9 -27.40 -15.23 1.52
CA GLU A 9 -27.33 -13.78 1.79
C GLU A 9 -27.09 -13.51 3.29
N LEU A 10 -27.76 -14.24 4.19
CA LEU A 10 -27.58 -14.10 5.64
C LEU A 10 -26.24 -14.66 6.13
N LYS A 11 -25.56 -15.52 5.37
CA LYS A 11 -24.22 -16.05 5.69
C LYS A 11 -23.11 -15.20 5.07
N ALA A 12 -23.34 -14.63 3.88
CA ALA A 12 -22.44 -13.69 3.25
C ALA A 12 -22.40 -12.32 3.95
N LYS A 13 -23.54 -11.87 4.50
CA LYS A 13 -23.66 -10.60 5.21
C LYS A 13 -22.79 -10.48 6.48
N PRO A 14 -22.74 -11.44 7.42
CA PRO A 14 -21.91 -11.34 8.61
C PRO A 14 -20.41 -11.39 8.28
N GLU A 15 -19.98 -12.21 7.30
CA GLU A 15 -18.56 -12.27 6.90
C GLU A 15 -18.09 -11.01 6.17
N ALA A 16 -18.94 -10.40 5.35
CA ALA A 16 -18.60 -9.16 4.65
C ALA A 16 -18.55 -7.94 5.60
N ILE A 17 -19.46 -7.87 6.57
CA ILE A 17 -19.51 -6.78 7.57
C ILE A 17 -18.24 -6.80 8.44
N ASP A 18 -17.79 -7.98 8.90
CA ASP A 18 -16.65 -8.09 9.82
C ASP A 18 -15.33 -7.63 9.16
N ARG A 19 -15.11 -8.04 7.90
CA ARG A 19 -13.95 -7.61 7.11
C ARG A 19 -13.95 -6.10 6.84
N SER A 20 -15.13 -5.51 6.65
CA SER A 20 -15.27 -4.07 6.39
C SER A 20 -14.89 -3.24 7.63
N HIS A 21 -15.29 -3.68 8.82
CA HIS A 21 -14.94 -3.04 10.09
C HIS A 21 -13.43 -3.12 10.38
N ILE A 22 -12.78 -4.23 10.05
CA ILE A 22 -11.33 -4.37 10.20
C ILE A 22 -10.59 -3.40 9.27
N ALA A 23 -11.03 -3.30 8.01
CA ALA A 23 -10.43 -2.38 7.04
C ALA A 23 -10.53 -0.91 7.49
N GLU A 24 -11.69 -0.49 7.99
CA GLU A 24 -11.94 0.89 8.46
C GLU A 24 -11.09 1.26 9.69
N ARG A 25 -10.93 0.31 10.63
CA ARG A 25 -10.03 0.48 11.78
C ARG A 25 -8.58 0.59 11.35
N LEU A 26 -8.16 -0.22 10.39
CA LEU A 26 -6.80 -0.21 9.88
C LEU A 26 -6.48 1.10 9.16
N ASP A 27 -7.45 1.63 8.42
CA ASP A 27 -7.33 2.94 7.77
C ASP A 27 -7.22 4.06 8.81
N SER A 28 -8.07 4.03 9.84
CA SER A 28 -8.01 4.99 10.96
C SER A 28 -6.67 4.93 11.71
N MET A 29 -6.14 3.73 11.96
CA MET A 29 -4.82 3.54 12.57
C MET A 29 -3.70 4.04 11.66
N GLY A 30 -3.80 3.78 10.35
CA GLY A 30 -2.86 4.28 9.34
C GLY A 30 -2.80 5.80 9.31
N TRP A 31 -3.96 6.47 9.27
CA TRP A 31 -4.04 7.93 9.37
C TRP A 31 -3.48 8.46 10.69
N GLY A 32 -3.83 7.82 11.82
CA GLY A 32 -3.28 8.19 13.12
C GLY A 32 -1.75 8.11 13.18
N LEU A 33 -1.17 7.02 12.66
CA LEU A 33 0.27 6.82 12.61
C LEU A 33 0.94 7.80 11.63
N PHE A 34 0.30 8.10 10.50
CA PHE A 34 0.76 9.09 9.54
C PHE A 34 0.84 10.49 10.16
N PHE A 35 -0.23 10.96 10.81
CA PHE A 35 -0.23 12.25 11.49
C PHE A 35 0.77 12.30 12.64
N LEU A 36 0.90 11.22 13.41
CA LEU A 36 1.89 11.11 14.48
C LEU A 36 3.31 11.28 13.91
N TRP A 37 3.63 10.58 12.83
CA TRP A 37 4.94 10.64 12.20
C TRP A 37 5.25 12.00 11.58
N VAL A 38 4.28 12.61 10.88
CA VAL A 38 4.44 13.95 10.32
C VAL A 38 4.65 14.96 11.44
N GLY A 39 3.91 14.86 12.55
CA GLY A 39 4.09 15.70 13.72
C GLY A 39 5.49 15.57 14.32
N VAL A 40 5.98 14.34 14.50
CA VAL A 40 7.35 14.08 14.99
C VAL A 40 8.39 14.62 14.01
N SER A 41 8.21 14.39 12.70
CA SER A 41 9.15 14.86 11.67
C SER A 41 9.29 16.37 11.65
N LEU A 42 8.16 17.10 11.82
CA LEU A 42 8.15 18.56 11.90
C LEU A 42 8.77 19.07 13.21
N LEU A 43 8.57 18.37 14.32
CA LEU A 43 9.03 18.83 15.63
C LEU A 43 10.55 18.70 15.80
N PHE A 44 11.15 17.72 15.13
CA PHE A 44 12.59 17.44 15.20
C PHE A 44 13.38 17.90 13.95
N ASP A 45 12.70 18.50 12.96
CA ASP A 45 13.28 18.98 11.70
C ASP A 45 14.24 17.97 11.05
N PHE A 46 13.80 16.70 10.98
CA PHE A 46 14.64 15.59 10.53
C PHE A 46 15.02 15.62 9.03
N GLY A 47 14.66 16.68 8.31
CA GLY A 47 14.85 16.80 6.87
C GLY A 47 13.92 15.90 6.05
N TRP A 48 13.94 16.10 4.72
CA TRP A 48 13.04 15.40 3.80
C TRP A 48 13.28 13.90 3.76
N GLY A 49 14.53 13.43 3.87
CA GLY A 49 14.87 12.01 3.79
C GLY A 49 14.21 11.17 4.87
N VAL A 50 14.36 11.57 6.15
CA VAL A 50 13.73 10.88 7.27
C VAL A 50 12.21 10.92 7.15
N GLY A 51 11.64 12.08 6.79
CA GLY A 51 10.21 12.23 6.56
C GLY A 51 9.67 11.23 5.54
N LEU A 52 10.32 11.14 4.38
CA LEU A 52 9.97 10.22 3.28
C LEU A 52 10.11 8.75 3.69
N VAL A 53 11.18 8.38 4.42
CA VAL A 53 11.37 7.01 4.91
C VAL A 53 10.21 6.60 5.81
N GLY A 54 9.83 7.44 6.78
CA GLY A 54 8.76 7.05 7.68
C GLY A 54 7.38 7.02 7.00
N ILE A 55 7.11 7.89 6.04
CA ILE A 55 5.90 7.79 5.21
C ILE A 55 5.89 6.45 4.46
N GLY A 56 7.00 6.09 3.80
CA GLY A 56 7.14 4.81 3.12
C GLY A 56 6.92 3.61 4.06
N LEU A 57 7.47 3.68 5.28
CA LEU A 57 7.36 2.63 6.28
C LEU A 57 5.93 2.47 6.81
N ILE A 58 5.21 3.57 7.01
CA ILE A 58 3.80 3.57 7.43
C ILE A 58 2.91 3.02 6.34
N THR A 59 3.13 3.45 5.09
CA THR A 59 2.38 2.94 3.94
C THR A 59 2.62 1.43 3.75
N LEU A 60 3.88 0.98 3.77
CA LEU A 60 4.21 -0.44 3.68
C LEU A 60 3.67 -1.24 4.87
N GLY A 61 3.78 -0.71 6.09
CA GLY A 61 3.26 -1.31 7.30
C GLY A 61 1.75 -1.49 7.25
N GLY A 62 1.01 -0.51 6.73
CA GLY A 62 -0.43 -0.60 6.49
C GLY A 62 -0.79 -1.70 5.50
N GLN A 63 -0.06 -1.81 4.39
CA GLN A 63 -0.26 -2.88 3.41
C GLN A 63 0.08 -4.26 3.97
N LEU A 64 1.14 -4.37 4.79
CA LEU A 64 1.54 -5.60 5.44
C LEU A 64 0.53 -6.04 6.51
N ALA A 65 -0.03 -5.08 7.24
CA ALA A 65 -1.13 -5.35 8.17
C ALA A 65 -2.38 -5.83 7.42
N ARG A 66 -2.73 -5.23 6.27
CA ARG A 66 -3.82 -5.72 5.40
C ARG A 66 -3.58 -7.18 4.97
N LEU A 67 -2.36 -7.55 4.61
CA LEU A 67 -2.01 -8.93 4.27
C LEU A 67 -2.23 -9.89 5.45
N SER A 68 -1.85 -9.49 6.68
CA SER A 68 -2.07 -10.31 7.89
C SER A 68 -3.54 -10.53 8.24
N PHE A 69 -4.44 -9.66 7.77
CA PHE A 69 -5.89 -9.78 7.95
C PHE A 69 -6.62 -10.35 6.71
N GLU A 70 -5.89 -10.97 5.77
CA GLU A 70 -6.43 -11.50 4.49
C GLU A 70 -7.20 -10.46 3.65
N LEU A 71 -6.93 -9.16 3.87
CA LEU A 71 -7.46 -8.09 3.07
C LEU A 71 -6.68 -7.99 1.75
N LYS A 72 -7.37 -7.58 0.68
CA LYS A 72 -6.76 -7.43 -0.64
C LYS A 72 -5.59 -6.42 -0.56
N LEU A 73 -4.39 -6.92 -0.84
CA LEU A 73 -3.21 -6.09 -1.02
C LEU A 73 -3.42 -5.17 -2.23
N GLU A 74 -3.29 -3.87 -1.97
CA GLU A 74 -3.25 -2.88 -3.03
C GLU A 74 -1.80 -2.72 -3.49
N GLY A 75 -1.46 -3.39 -4.60
CA GLY A 75 -0.12 -3.32 -5.18
C GLY A 75 0.33 -1.88 -5.48
N PHE A 76 -0.61 -0.99 -5.81
CA PHE A 76 -0.35 0.44 -6.00
C PHE A 76 0.29 1.07 -4.76
N TRP A 77 -0.34 0.94 -3.58
CA TRP A 77 0.18 1.49 -2.33
C TRP A 77 1.48 0.82 -1.89
N VAL A 78 1.68 -0.46 -2.22
CA VAL A 78 2.98 -1.14 -1.98
C VAL A 78 4.08 -0.48 -2.82
N VAL A 79 3.86 -0.29 -4.12
CA VAL A 79 4.83 0.37 -5.01
C VAL A 79 5.11 1.80 -4.57
N VAL A 80 4.07 2.55 -4.19
CA VAL A 80 4.20 3.91 -3.65
C VAL A 80 5.01 3.92 -2.36
N GLY A 81 4.72 3.03 -1.41
CA GLY A 81 5.45 2.92 -0.14
C GLY A 81 6.92 2.55 -0.35
N VAL A 82 7.21 1.60 -1.24
CA VAL A 82 8.59 1.25 -1.62
C VAL A 82 9.30 2.43 -2.28
N GLY A 83 8.62 3.16 -3.17
CA GLY A 83 9.15 4.36 -3.81
C GLY A 83 9.52 5.44 -2.80
N PHE A 84 8.66 5.69 -1.82
CA PHE A 84 8.93 6.62 -0.73
C PHE A 84 10.08 6.17 0.17
N LEU A 85 10.16 4.88 0.49
CA LEU A 85 11.24 4.33 1.30
C LEU A 85 12.59 4.48 0.59
N LEU A 86 12.65 4.10 -0.69
CA LEU A 86 13.86 4.22 -1.50
C LEU A 86 14.26 5.68 -1.71
N GLY A 87 13.30 6.55 -2.02
CA GLY A 87 13.54 7.99 -2.18
C GLY A 87 14.02 8.64 -0.89
N GLY A 88 13.44 8.27 0.25
CA GLY A 88 13.88 8.78 1.55
C GLY A 88 15.27 8.30 1.95
N ILE A 89 15.58 7.01 1.75
CA ILE A 89 16.92 6.45 1.97
C ILE A 89 17.94 7.14 1.06
N TRP A 90 17.55 7.43 -0.18
CA TRP A 90 18.39 8.12 -1.15
C TRP A 90 18.75 9.54 -0.73
N GLU A 91 17.75 10.30 -0.29
CA GLU A 91 17.94 11.65 0.26
C GLU A 91 18.81 11.62 1.53
N LEU A 92 18.63 10.62 2.39
CA LEU A 92 19.46 10.39 3.58
C LEU A 92 20.92 10.08 3.26
N LEU A 93 21.19 9.49 2.10
CA LEU A 93 22.53 9.18 1.61
C LEU A 93 23.18 10.37 0.88
N ASP A 94 22.49 11.51 0.77
CA ASP A 94 22.90 12.71 0.01
C ASP A 94 23.42 12.34 -1.38
N ALA A 95 22.78 11.35 -2.00
CA ALA A 95 23.25 10.76 -3.23
C ALA A 95 23.00 11.74 -4.39
N GLU A 96 24.07 12.38 -4.88
CA GLU A 96 24.08 13.38 -5.97
C GLU A 96 23.42 12.92 -7.28
N VAL A 97 23.11 11.63 -7.41
CA VAL A 97 22.46 11.06 -8.60
C VAL A 97 20.95 11.29 -8.53
N SER A 98 20.39 11.86 -9.58
CA SER A 98 18.97 12.22 -9.63
C SER A 98 18.06 10.98 -9.45
N LEU A 99 17.04 11.06 -8.60
CA LEU A 99 16.06 9.98 -8.36
C LEU A 99 15.27 9.59 -9.61
N VAL A 100 15.08 10.55 -10.52
CA VAL A 100 14.31 10.43 -11.75
C VAL A 100 14.77 9.26 -12.64
N PRO A 101 16.05 9.13 -13.02
CA PRO A 101 16.53 8.00 -13.82
C PRO A 101 16.34 6.65 -13.14
N ILE A 102 16.44 6.54 -11.82
CA ILE A 102 16.21 5.28 -11.10
C ILE A 102 14.73 4.88 -11.17
N LEU A 103 13.82 5.82 -10.93
CA LEU A 103 12.38 5.63 -11.12
C LEU A 103 12.05 5.24 -12.56
N LEU A 104 12.72 5.83 -13.55
CA LEU A 104 12.57 5.50 -14.97
C LEU A 104 13.05 4.08 -15.29
N ILE A 105 14.17 3.65 -14.71
CA ILE A 105 14.66 2.27 -14.84
C ILE A 105 13.66 1.30 -14.22
N LEU A 106 13.13 1.61 -13.02
CA LEU A 106 12.17 0.75 -12.32
C LEU A 106 10.81 0.69 -13.06
N ALA A 107 10.34 1.83 -13.58
CA ALA A 107 9.16 1.89 -14.44
C ALA A 107 9.37 1.10 -15.74
N GLY A 108 10.54 1.25 -16.36
CA GLY A 108 10.94 0.45 -17.52
C GLY A 108 10.93 -1.04 -17.21
N LEU A 109 11.48 -1.45 -16.07
CA LEU A 109 11.53 -2.85 -15.64
C LEU A 109 10.14 -3.42 -15.38
N THR A 110 9.27 -2.67 -14.69
CA THR A 110 7.89 -3.09 -14.42
C THR A 110 7.07 -3.24 -15.70
N VAL A 111 7.23 -2.32 -16.67
CA VAL A 111 6.62 -2.46 -18.00
C VAL A 111 7.19 -3.66 -18.76
N LEU A 112 8.50 -3.89 -18.68
CA LEU A 112 9.15 -5.04 -19.32
C LEU A 112 8.65 -6.37 -18.74
N LEU A 113 8.59 -6.46 -17.41
CA LEU A 113 8.11 -7.63 -16.67
C LEU A 113 6.61 -7.86 -16.88
N ALA A 114 5.79 -6.79 -16.89
CA ALA A 114 4.36 -6.88 -17.19
C ALA A 114 4.11 -7.28 -18.66
N GLY A 115 4.97 -6.86 -19.58
CA GLY A 115 4.95 -7.31 -20.97
C GLY A 115 5.37 -8.79 -21.13
N PHE A 116 6.20 -9.30 -20.22
CA PHE A 116 6.70 -10.69 -20.27
C PHE A 116 5.87 -11.69 -19.46
N LEU A 117 5.07 -11.23 -18.49
CA LEU A 117 4.13 -12.09 -17.76
C LEU A 117 2.93 -12.42 -18.66
N PRO A 118 2.73 -13.70 -19.05
CA PRO A 118 1.57 -14.07 -19.86
C PRO A 118 0.28 -13.73 -19.09
N LYS A 119 -0.56 -12.89 -19.71
CA LYS A 119 -1.92 -12.57 -19.29
C LYS A 119 -2.70 -13.85 -18.98
N ARG A 120 -2.76 -14.27 -17.71
CA ARG A 120 -3.66 -15.37 -17.27
C ARG A 120 -4.72 -14.92 -16.26
N PHE A 121 -5.08 -13.64 -16.24
CA PHE A 121 -6.13 -13.10 -15.36
C PHE A 121 -7.12 -12.18 -16.08
N GLN A 122 -7.46 -12.49 -17.34
CA GLN A 122 -8.43 -11.72 -18.14
C GLN A 122 -9.62 -12.61 -18.60
N SER A 123 -10.30 -13.32 -17.69
CA SER A 123 -11.46 -14.15 -18.07
C SER A 123 -12.52 -14.33 -16.97
N ARG A 124 -13.10 -13.25 -16.43
CA ARG A 124 -14.42 -13.36 -15.78
C ARG A 124 -15.23 -12.06 -15.63
N ILE A 125 -15.16 -11.12 -16.57
CA ILE A 125 -16.21 -10.09 -16.72
C ILE A 125 -16.32 -9.73 -18.21
N GLU A 126 -16.95 -10.60 -18.97
CA GLU A 126 -17.86 -10.26 -20.09
C GLU A 126 -19.03 -11.24 -20.03
#